data_AF-A0A973SRX5-F1
#
_entry.id   AF-A0A973SRX5-F1
#
_cell.length_a   1.000
_cell.length_b   1.000
_cell.length_c   1.000
_cell.angle_alpha   90.00
_cell.angle_beta   90.00
_cell.angle_gamma   90.00
#
_symmetry.space_group_name_H-M   'P 1'
#
loop_
_entity.id
_entity.type
_entity.pdbx_description
1 polymer ?
#
loop_
_entity_poly.entity_id
_entity_poly.type
_entity_poly.pdbx_seq_one_letter_code
_entity_poly.pdbx_strand_id
1 'polypeptide(L)'
;MRWNVKRRSTRAREEQIRSAVWQAQLVLAARSPARPTAAEPDSVVGATVAHSVHIEAALTTLLNVLGPTHQLTFPAFEANRACAEVSLLHESWAAHCAETARPGADDTVLALDREFPDPDRVRAWTRYETARQRFAALTERLAALEPQLAALTGHDLYARRLPATA
;
A
#
# COMPACT_ATOMS: atom_id res chain seq x y z
N MET A 1 -28.21 -32.84 -8.82
CA MET A 1 -26.74 -32.78 -8.63
C MET A 1 -26.09 -31.46 -9.09
N ARG A 2 -26.39 -30.92 -10.29
CA ARG A 2 -25.76 -29.69 -10.84
C ARG A 2 -25.90 -28.41 -9.98
N TRP A 3 -27.01 -28.24 -9.24
CA TRP A 3 -27.24 -27.07 -8.38
C TRP A 3 -26.30 -27.00 -7.16
N ASN A 4 -26.01 -28.14 -6.53
CA ASN A 4 -25.11 -28.18 -5.37
C ASN A 4 -23.65 -27.88 -5.75
N VAL A 5 -23.23 -28.27 -6.96
CA VAL A 5 -21.88 -27.97 -7.49
C VAL A 5 -21.72 -26.48 -7.79
N LYS A 6 -22.72 -25.85 -8.45
CA LYS A 6 -22.72 -24.39 -8.69
C LYS A 6 -22.65 -23.60 -7.37
N ARG A 7 -23.49 -23.94 -6.37
CA ARG A 7 -23.46 -23.27 -5.05
C ARG A 7 -22.12 -23.41 -4.34
N ARG A 8 -21.49 -24.59 -4.38
CA ARG A 8 -20.15 -24.79 -3.79
C ARG A 8 -19.08 -23.98 -4.50
N SER A 9 -19.13 -23.90 -5.83
CA SER A 9 -18.19 -23.10 -6.63
C SER A 9 -18.32 -21.61 -6.33
N THR A 10 -19.54 -21.09 -6.23
CA THR A 10 -19.78 -19.67 -5.89
C THR A 10 -19.28 -19.35 -4.48
N ARG A 11 -19.58 -20.21 -3.49
CA ARG A 11 -19.12 -20.01 -2.12
C ARG A 11 -17.60 -20.08 -1.98
N ALA A 12 -16.95 -21.01 -2.67
CA ALA A 12 -15.49 -21.10 -2.69
C ALA A 12 -14.85 -19.84 -3.32
N ARG A 13 -15.45 -19.30 -4.38
CA ARG A 13 -15.01 -18.05 -5.01
C ARG A 13 -15.19 -16.84 -4.10
N GLU A 14 -16.33 -16.73 -3.42
CA GLU A 14 -16.59 -15.67 -2.45
C GLU A 14 -15.61 -15.71 -1.27
N GLU A 15 -15.28 -16.90 -0.77
CA GLU A 15 -14.28 -17.07 0.29
C GLU A 15 -12.88 -16.66 -0.19
N GLN A 16 -12.51 -17.06 -1.41
CA GLN A 16 -11.25 -16.65 -2.02
C GLN A 16 -11.15 -15.12 -2.14
N ILE A 17 -12.23 -14.46 -2.58
CA ILE A 17 -12.31 -12.99 -2.67
C ILE A 17 -12.16 -12.37 -1.28
N ARG A 18 -12.91 -12.85 -0.28
CA ARG A 18 -12.83 -12.33 1.09
C ARG A 18 -11.43 -12.46 1.67
N SER A 19 -10.79 -13.61 1.46
CA SER A 19 -9.41 -13.86 1.89
C SER A 19 -8.43 -12.90 1.21
N ALA A 20 -8.53 -12.70 -0.11
CA ALA A 20 -7.68 -11.78 -0.86
C ALA A 20 -7.89 -10.32 -0.43
N VAL A 21 -9.13 -9.90 -0.22
CA VAL A 21 -9.47 -8.56 0.29
C VAL A 21 -8.86 -8.37 1.68
N TRP A 22 -8.99 -9.35 2.57
CA TRP A 22 -8.41 -9.28 3.91
C TRP A 22 -6.89 -9.16 3.87
N GLN A 23 -6.21 -9.95 3.04
CA GLN A 23 -4.75 -9.85 2.87
C GLN A 23 -4.33 -8.49 2.31
N ALA A 24 -5.05 -7.96 1.32
CA ALA A 24 -4.81 -6.63 0.80
C ALA A 24 -4.98 -5.57 1.92
N GLN A 25 -6.05 -5.64 2.71
CA GLN A 25 -6.25 -4.72 3.84
C GLN A 25 -5.14 -4.83 4.89
N LEU A 26 -4.63 -6.03 5.19
CA LEU A 26 -3.52 -6.20 6.13
C LEU A 26 -2.23 -5.55 5.62
N VAL A 27 -1.89 -5.75 4.35
CA VAL A 27 -0.70 -5.13 3.74
C VAL A 27 -0.88 -3.62 3.69
N LEU A 28 -2.01 -3.15 3.17
CA LEU A 28 -2.33 -1.73 3.07
C LEU A 28 -2.28 -1.08 4.45
N ALA A 29 -2.87 -1.69 5.48
CA ALA A 29 -2.68 -1.22 6.84
C ALA A 29 -1.19 -1.23 7.19
N ALA A 30 -0.51 -2.38 7.24
CA ALA A 30 0.87 -2.46 7.71
C ALA A 30 1.88 -1.54 6.98
N ARG A 31 1.64 -1.25 5.69
CA ARG A 31 2.62 -0.66 4.78
C ARG A 31 2.19 0.68 4.16
N SER A 32 0.92 1.06 4.24
CA SER A 32 0.51 2.43 4.00
C SER A 32 0.77 3.20 5.29
N PRO A 33 1.72 4.15 5.31
CA PRO A 33 1.81 5.06 6.44
C PRO A 33 0.45 5.73 6.63
N ALA A 34 0.02 5.83 7.89
CA ALA A 34 -1.29 6.34 8.24
C ALA A 34 -1.56 7.68 7.55
N ARG A 35 -2.84 7.97 7.24
CA ARG A 35 -3.27 9.32 6.84
C ARG A 35 -2.54 10.34 7.71
N PRO A 36 -1.96 11.41 7.14
CA PRO A 36 -1.02 12.28 7.84
C PRO A 36 -1.65 12.85 9.12
N THR A 37 -1.42 12.19 10.24
CA THR A 37 -1.80 12.67 11.57
C THR A 37 -0.58 13.42 12.11
N ALA A 38 -0.43 14.68 11.71
CA ALA A 38 0.52 15.67 12.24
C ALA A 38 2.04 15.34 12.23
N ALA A 39 2.46 14.09 12.00
CA ALA A 39 3.86 13.70 11.84
C ALA A 39 4.37 14.05 10.44
N GLU A 40 5.66 14.39 10.35
CA GLU A 40 6.31 15.04 9.21
C GLU A 40 5.94 14.41 7.85
N PRO A 41 5.32 15.18 6.93
CA PRO A 41 4.78 14.64 5.68
C PRO A 41 5.85 14.02 4.77
N ASP A 42 7.12 14.36 4.98
CA ASP A 42 8.21 13.99 4.06
C ASP A 42 8.74 12.58 4.34
N SER A 43 8.90 12.20 5.61
CA SER A 43 9.24 10.82 5.98
C SER A 43 8.23 9.81 5.46
N VAL A 44 6.94 10.21 5.46
CA VAL A 44 5.83 9.42 4.92
C VAL A 44 6.01 9.16 3.42
N VAL A 45 6.49 10.15 2.66
CA VAL A 45 6.77 9.97 1.22
C VAL A 45 7.87 8.92 1.01
N GLY A 46 9.00 9.05 1.71
CA GLY A 46 10.11 8.11 1.60
C GLY A 46 9.73 6.68 2.02
N ALA A 47 9.05 6.54 3.15
CA ALA A 47 8.56 5.25 3.63
C ALA A 47 7.55 4.62 2.65
N THR A 48 6.67 5.42 2.05
CA THR A 48 5.71 4.91 1.04
C THR A 48 6.43 4.42 -0.20
N VAL A 49 7.47 5.11 -0.68
CA VAL A 49 8.29 4.63 -1.79
C VAL A 49 8.96 3.30 -1.45
N ALA A 50 9.49 3.15 -0.23
CA ALA A 50 10.06 1.88 0.23
C ALA A 50 9.01 0.75 0.25
N HIS A 51 7.78 1.05 0.65
CA HIS A 51 6.68 0.08 0.80
C HIS A 51 5.85 -0.19 -0.46
N SER A 52 5.98 0.66 -1.48
CA SER A 52 5.20 0.60 -2.72
C SER A 52 5.20 -0.78 -3.38
N VAL A 53 6.35 -1.45 -3.44
CA VAL A 53 6.49 -2.80 -4.00
C VAL A 53 5.59 -3.84 -3.32
N HIS A 54 5.38 -3.72 -2.00
CA HIS A 54 4.49 -4.61 -1.25
C HIS A 54 3.03 -4.29 -1.50
N ILE A 55 2.69 -3.00 -1.59
CA ILE A 55 1.33 -2.53 -1.87
C ILE A 55 0.92 -2.95 -3.28
N GLU A 56 1.78 -2.75 -4.28
CA GLU A 56 1.56 -3.14 -5.67
C GLU A 56 1.35 -4.65 -5.80
N ALA A 57 2.18 -5.46 -5.14
CA ALA A 57 2.03 -6.91 -5.13
C ALA A 57 0.69 -7.37 -4.52
N ALA A 58 0.25 -6.73 -3.42
CA ALA A 58 -1.03 -7.01 -2.78
C ALA A 58 -2.21 -6.63 -3.68
N LEU A 59 -2.18 -5.45 -4.30
CA LEU A 59 -3.23 -4.99 -5.21
C LEU A 59 -3.30 -5.82 -6.49
N THR A 60 -2.16 -6.22 -7.03
CA THR A 60 -2.08 -7.13 -8.20
C THR A 60 -2.67 -8.50 -7.86
N THR A 61 -2.33 -9.06 -6.69
CA THR A 61 -2.92 -10.32 -6.22
C THR A 61 -4.44 -10.20 -6.06
N LEU A 62 -4.91 -9.09 -5.47
CA LEU A 62 -6.34 -8.81 -5.34
C LEU A 62 -7.01 -8.79 -6.71
N LEU A 63 -6.49 -8.04 -7.68
CA LEU A 63 -7.05 -7.96 -9.04
C LEU A 63 -7.18 -9.32 -9.72
N ASN A 64 -6.16 -10.17 -9.59
CA ASN A 64 -6.18 -11.54 -10.12
C ASN A 64 -7.31 -12.38 -9.50
N VAL A 65 -7.59 -12.18 -8.21
CA VAL A 65 -8.68 -12.87 -7.51
C VAL A 65 -10.04 -12.23 -7.77
N LEU A 66 -10.15 -10.94 -8.01
CA LEU A 66 -11.44 -10.30 -8.31
C LEU A 66 -11.97 -10.72 -9.68
N GLY A 67 -11.11 -10.69 -10.70
CA GLY A 67 -11.51 -10.84 -12.11
C GLY A 67 -12.18 -9.58 -12.68
N PRO A 68 -12.46 -9.53 -13.99
CA PRO A 68 -12.84 -8.27 -14.68
C PRO A 68 -14.23 -7.73 -14.32
N THR A 69 -15.15 -8.57 -13.83
CA THR A 69 -16.56 -8.19 -13.62
C THR A 69 -16.89 -7.82 -12.17
N HIS A 70 -15.93 -7.92 -11.26
CA HIS A 70 -16.18 -7.63 -9.85
C HIS A 70 -16.19 -6.12 -9.61
N GLN A 71 -17.11 -5.64 -8.77
CA GLN A 71 -17.30 -4.20 -8.52
C GLN A 71 -16.05 -3.48 -8.01
N LEU A 72 -15.19 -4.18 -7.25
CA LEU A 72 -13.93 -3.64 -6.76
C LEU A 72 -12.79 -3.58 -7.78
N THR A 73 -12.93 -4.23 -8.94
CA THR A 73 -11.81 -4.38 -9.87
C THR A 73 -11.33 -3.04 -10.39
N PHE A 74 -12.24 -2.13 -10.76
CA PHE A 74 -11.85 -0.81 -11.24
C PHE A 74 -11.19 0.06 -10.14
N PRO A 75 -11.77 0.20 -8.93
CA PRO A 75 -11.10 0.87 -7.82
C PRO A 75 -9.72 0.29 -7.46
N ALA A 76 -9.60 -1.04 -7.39
CA ALA A 76 -8.33 -1.71 -7.12
C ALA A 76 -7.32 -1.51 -8.25
N PHE A 77 -7.77 -1.43 -9.50
CA PHE A 77 -6.92 -1.17 -10.66
C PHE A 77 -6.35 0.25 -10.64
N GLU A 78 -7.18 1.27 -10.37
CA GLU A 78 -6.71 2.65 -10.27
C GLU A 78 -5.72 2.84 -9.11
N ALA A 79 -5.96 2.20 -7.97
CA ALA A 79 -5.02 2.18 -6.86
C ALA A 79 -3.70 1.48 -7.24
N ASN A 80 -3.78 0.33 -7.94
CA ASN A 80 -2.60 -0.41 -8.37
C ASN A 80 -1.77 0.40 -9.37
N ARG A 81 -2.42 1.06 -10.33
CA ARG A 81 -1.77 1.93 -11.31
C ARG A 81 -1.03 3.09 -10.64
N ALA A 82 -1.69 3.78 -9.69
CA ALA A 82 -1.04 4.83 -8.92
C ALA A 82 0.12 4.31 -8.07
N CYS A 83 -0.01 3.09 -7.53
CA CYS A 83 1.06 2.45 -6.75
C CYS A 83 2.26 2.09 -7.62
N ALA A 84 2.05 1.53 -8.80
CA ALA A 84 3.11 1.22 -9.76
C ALA A 84 3.91 2.48 -10.14
N GLU A 85 3.26 3.63 -10.32
CA GLU A 85 3.97 4.91 -10.54
C GLU A 85 4.90 5.26 -9.37
N VAL A 86 4.52 5.00 -8.13
CA VAL A 86 5.39 5.17 -6.95
C VAL A 86 6.50 4.11 -6.93
N SER A 87 6.20 2.85 -7.24
CA SER A 87 7.18 1.75 -7.28
C SER A 87 8.33 1.99 -8.25
N LEU A 88 8.09 2.71 -9.35
CA LEU A 88 9.15 3.13 -10.28
C LEU A 88 10.25 3.99 -9.63
N LEU A 89 9.99 4.57 -8.46
CA LEU A 89 10.96 5.37 -7.73
C LEU A 89 11.78 4.54 -6.72
N HIS A 90 11.38 3.30 -6.45
CA HIS A 90 11.94 2.46 -5.38
C HIS A 90 13.46 2.28 -5.50
N GLU A 91 13.95 1.92 -6.68
CA GLU A 91 15.39 1.73 -6.90
C GLU A 91 16.18 3.03 -6.71
N SER A 92 15.67 4.15 -7.23
CA SER A 92 16.32 5.45 -7.07
C SER A 92 16.30 5.97 -5.63
N TRP A 93 15.29 5.58 -4.85
CA TRP A 93 15.24 5.85 -3.41
C TRP A 93 16.27 5.01 -2.67
N ALA A 94 16.35 3.70 -2.98
CA ALA A 94 17.31 2.81 -2.36
C ALA A 94 18.76 3.23 -2.65
N ALA A 95 19.06 3.66 -3.89
CA ALA A 95 20.37 4.19 -4.25
C ALA A 95 20.73 5.45 -3.44
N HIS A 96 19.79 6.41 -3.34
CA HIS A 96 19.99 7.63 -2.53
C HIS A 96 20.26 7.31 -1.06
N CYS A 97 19.51 6.37 -0.47
CA CYS A 97 19.76 5.93 0.91
C CYS A 97 21.13 5.27 1.09
N ALA A 98 21.59 4.49 0.10
CA ALA A 98 22.90 3.84 0.16
C ALA A 98 24.05 4.85 0.02
N GLU A 99 23.92 5.84 -0.87
CA GLU A 99 24.92 6.89 -1.07
C GLU A 99 25.07 7.81 0.15
N THR A 100 23.97 8.04 0.87
CA THR A 100 23.92 8.91 2.06
C THR A 100 24.07 8.14 3.37
N ALA A 101 24.41 6.86 3.29
CA ALA A 101 24.56 5.99 4.45
C ALA A 101 25.73 6.42 5.33
N ARG A 102 25.54 6.27 6.64
CA ARG A 102 26.63 6.48 7.60
C ARG A 102 27.76 5.45 7.38
N PRO A 103 29.03 5.81 7.63
CA PRO A 103 30.14 4.86 7.56
C PRO A 103 29.88 3.63 8.44
N GLY A 104 30.05 2.43 7.87
CA GLY A 104 29.83 1.17 8.58
C GLY A 104 28.37 0.73 8.72
N ALA A 105 27.41 1.38 8.02
CA ALA A 105 26.06 0.86 7.92
C ALA A 105 26.05 -0.49 7.19
N ASP A 106 25.44 -1.50 7.82
CA ASP A 106 25.18 -2.79 7.20
C ASP A 106 23.82 -2.80 6.47
N ASP A 107 23.52 -3.90 5.79
CA ASP A 107 22.27 -4.06 5.03
C ASP A 107 21.00 -3.89 5.90
N THR A 108 21.08 -4.26 7.18
CA THR A 108 19.96 -4.12 8.13
C THR A 108 19.70 -2.66 8.44
N VAL A 109 20.76 -1.90 8.75
CA VAL A 109 20.68 -0.45 8.98
C VAL A 109 20.16 0.25 7.73
N LEU A 110 20.66 -0.11 6.53
CA LEU A 110 20.18 0.47 5.28
C LEU A 110 18.70 0.18 5.03
N ALA A 111 18.22 -1.02 5.37
CA ALA A 111 16.80 -1.37 5.24
C ALA A 111 15.93 -0.56 6.22
N LEU A 112 16.37 -0.40 7.47
CA LEU A 112 15.67 0.42 8.46
C LEU A 112 15.65 1.90 8.08
N ASP A 113 16.76 2.46 7.58
CA ASP A 113 16.84 3.85 7.12
C ASP A 113 15.89 4.12 5.94
N ARG A 114 15.57 3.10 5.13
CA ARG A 114 14.59 3.19 4.04
C ARG A 114 13.16 3.13 4.55
N GLU A 115 12.90 2.30 5.55
CA GLU A 115 11.58 2.09 6.16
C GLU A 115 11.18 3.25 7.09
N PHE A 116 12.14 3.83 7.80
CA PHE A 116 11.95 4.94 8.74
C PHE A 116 12.87 6.12 8.39
N PRO A 117 12.64 6.79 7.25
CA PRO A 117 13.59 7.75 6.75
C PRO A 117 13.53 9.10 7.45
N ASP A 118 14.71 9.69 7.62
CA ASP A 118 14.85 11.07 8.05
C ASP A 118 14.20 12.04 7.01
N PRO A 119 13.34 12.98 7.44
CA PRO A 119 12.64 13.90 6.54
C PRO A 119 13.58 14.75 5.69
N ASP A 120 14.69 15.23 6.26
CA ASP A 120 15.64 16.09 5.54
C ASP A 120 16.40 15.27 4.49
N ARG A 121 16.69 13.99 4.79
CA ARG A 121 17.24 13.06 3.79
C ARG A 121 16.25 12.83 2.64
N VAL A 122 14.96 12.72 2.93
CA VAL A 122 13.92 12.58 1.91
C VAL A 122 13.83 13.84 1.05
N ARG A 123 13.87 15.05 1.64
CA ARG A 123 13.87 16.31 0.87
C ARG A 123 15.11 16.50 0.00
N ALA A 124 16.27 16.03 0.48
CA ALA A 124 17.52 16.10 -0.27
C ALA A 124 17.55 15.18 -1.50
N TRP A 125 16.63 14.22 -1.59
CA TRP A 125 16.55 13.32 -2.74
C TRP A 125 16.05 14.04 -3.99
N THR A 126 16.78 13.90 -5.10
CA THR A 126 16.49 14.61 -6.36
C THR A 126 15.09 14.32 -6.93
N ARG A 127 14.49 13.17 -6.60
CA ARG A 127 13.14 12.80 -7.06
C ARG A 127 12.04 13.13 -6.06
N TYR A 128 12.34 13.83 -4.97
CA TYR A 128 11.39 14.14 -3.89
C TYR A 128 10.08 14.75 -4.39
N GLU A 129 10.11 15.79 -5.22
CA GLU A 129 8.88 16.42 -5.72
C GLU A 129 8.02 15.46 -6.58
N THR A 130 8.67 14.63 -7.40
CA THR A 130 7.98 13.59 -8.17
C THR A 130 7.35 12.55 -7.24
N ALA A 131 8.09 12.13 -6.20
CA ALA A 131 7.60 11.19 -5.20
C ALA A 131 6.40 11.74 -4.43
N ARG A 132 6.47 13.00 -4.01
CA ARG A 132 5.39 13.69 -3.29
C ARG A 132 4.10 13.77 -4.10
N GLN A 133 4.20 14.10 -5.39
CA GLN A 133 3.04 14.16 -6.29
C GLN A 133 2.40 12.78 -6.49
N ARG A 134 3.20 11.75 -6.77
CA ARG A 134 2.71 10.38 -6.96
C ARG A 134 2.15 9.79 -5.67
N PHE A 135 2.77 10.10 -4.53
CA PHE A 135 2.27 9.76 -3.20
C PHE A 135 0.88 10.35 -2.94
N ALA A 136 0.66 11.62 -3.27
CA ALA A 136 -0.64 12.27 -3.10
C ALA A 136 -1.73 11.56 -3.92
N ALA A 137 -1.43 11.26 -5.19
CA ALA A 137 -2.35 10.50 -6.06
C ALA A 137 -2.63 9.10 -5.51
N LEU A 138 -1.61 8.36 -5.06
CA LEU A 138 -1.78 7.04 -4.45
C LEU A 138 -2.66 7.12 -3.19
N THR A 139 -2.39 8.09 -2.31
CA THR A 139 -3.14 8.27 -1.06
C THR A 139 -4.61 8.51 -1.33
N GLU A 140 -4.95 9.33 -2.33
CA GLU A 140 -6.33 9.58 -2.73
C GLU A 140 -7.02 8.28 -3.20
N ARG A 141 -6.34 7.48 -4.03
CA ARG A 141 -6.89 6.20 -4.52
C ARG A 141 -7.07 5.17 -3.42
N LEU A 142 -6.10 5.07 -2.50
CA LEU A 142 -6.20 4.17 -1.35
C LEU A 142 -7.34 4.59 -0.41
N ALA A 143 -7.46 5.89 -0.12
CA ALA A 143 -8.54 6.42 0.72
C ALA A 143 -9.94 6.14 0.13
N ALA A 144 -10.07 6.12 -1.20
CA ALA A 144 -11.31 5.76 -1.88
C ALA A 144 -11.57 4.23 -1.91
N LEU A 145 -10.52 3.42 -1.91
CA LEU A 145 -10.59 1.95 -1.93
C LEU A 145 -10.88 1.35 -0.55
N GLU A 146 -10.26 1.89 0.50
CA GLU A 146 -10.31 1.39 1.88
C GLU A 146 -11.73 1.08 2.39
N PRO A 147 -12.73 1.99 2.28
CA PRO A 147 -14.09 1.72 2.76
C PRO A 147 -14.77 0.56 2.02
N GLN A 148 -14.44 0.38 0.74
CA GLN A 148 -15.03 -0.67 -0.07
C GLN A 148 -14.45 -2.04 0.27
N LEU A 149 -13.16 -2.09 0.63
CA LEU A 149 -12.54 -3.31 1.17
C LEU A 149 -13.15 -3.67 2.54
N ALA A 150 -13.33 -2.67 3.42
CA ALA A 150 -13.92 -2.87 4.74
C ALA A 150 -15.36 -3.38 4.67
N ALA A 151 -16.15 -2.90 3.70
CA ALA A 151 -17.52 -3.35 3.48
C ALA A 151 -17.61 -4.85 3.13
N LEU A 152 -16.61 -5.44 2.47
CA LEU A 152 -16.59 -6.86 2.12
C LEU A 152 -16.11 -7.78 3.25
N THR A 153 -15.22 -7.29 4.11
CA THR A 153 -14.68 -8.07 5.24
C THR A 153 -15.42 -7.84 6.55
N GLY A 154 -16.25 -6.80 6.63
CA GLY A 154 -16.91 -6.38 7.88
C GLY A 154 -15.93 -5.78 8.89
N HIS A 155 -14.71 -5.46 8.47
CA HIS A 155 -13.64 -4.97 9.32
C HIS A 155 -12.93 -3.79 8.68
N ASP A 156 -13.04 -2.64 9.33
CA ASP A 156 -12.22 -1.48 9.03
C ASP A 156 -10.95 -1.52 9.88
N LEU A 157 -9.84 -1.95 9.26
CA LEU A 157 -8.52 -1.98 9.91
C LEU A 157 -7.88 -0.58 10.03
N TYR A 158 -8.40 0.40 9.30
CA TYR A 158 -7.90 1.77 9.29
C TYR A 158 -8.54 2.63 10.37
N ALA A 159 -9.84 2.44 10.64
CA ALA A 159 -10.53 3.08 11.77
C ALA A 159 -9.90 2.72 13.13
N ARG A 160 -9.32 1.52 13.26
CA ARG A 160 -8.66 1.05 14.51
C ARG A 160 -7.30 1.68 14.79
N ARG A 161 -6.75 2.47 13.87
CA ARG A 161 -5.44 3.12 14.03
C ARG A 161 -5.50 4.54 14.57
N LEU A 162 -6.68 5.14 14.63
CA LEU A 162 -6.87 6.38 15.37
C LEU A 162 -7.02 5.99 16.85
N PRO A 163 -6.12 6.42 17.76
CA PRO A 163 -6.52 6.48 19.15
C PRO A 163 -7.74 7.40 19.21
N ALA A 164 -8.82 6.93 19.83
CA ALA A 164 -9.91 7.80 20.19
C ALA A 164 -9.29 8.96 20.98
N THR A 165 -9.37 10.18 20.43
CA THR A 165 -9.03 11.39 21.18
C THR A 165 -9.95 11.40 22.40
N ALA A 166 -9.40 11.07 23.56
CA ALA A 166 -9.99 11.26 24.87
C ALA A 166 -9.77 12.71 25.32
#